data_AF-A0A1U8Q6D6-F1
#
_entry.id   AF-A0A1U8Q6D6-F1
#
_cell.length_a   1.000
_cell.length_b   1.000
_cell.length_c   1.000
_cell.angle_alpha   90.00
_cell.angle_beta   90.00
_cell.angle_gamma   90.00
#
_symmetry.space_group_name_H-M   'P 1'
#
loop_
_entity.id
_entity.type
_entity.pdbx_description
1 polymer ?
#
loop_
_entity_poly.entity_id
_entity_poly.type
_entity_poly.pdbx_seq_one_letter_code
_entity_poly.pdbx_strand_id
1 'polypeptide(L)'
;MLKWRDDFGVDAIAKENFPTKKANPRRNRLAPNFLSRKGTPTFIFIIIEFFPDCTLVKMLFGLEFKFEEYEEVKKCYPHGFHGVDRYGRPLYIERLGMIDLNVLLKVTTIDRILKHHIAEQEKTLNLRYPTCSIAAKKHISSITSILDVKGVGMNSFTKPARDIFMEIQKIDSNYYPETLHQLFIVNAGSGFRALWKALKAFMDAHTVAKIQVLGSNYQSSLLEVVDPSNLPTFLGGNCTCLEYGGCMSSDKGPWNNTEITEALQVDSWAVCDTELKNENKTNTSMALEETPLPATGDVEISATHKTDTQKEGSEQHTERGYLDNIFQKILAIDVAVKDVKMVLVGLTEKQEELAKQVEELMNLVRSMTL
;
A
#
# COMPACT_ATOMS: atom_id res chain seq x y z
N MET A 1 -0.42 -18.84 -0.86
CA MET A 1 0.30 -17.66 -0.36
C MET A 1 0.70 -17.89 1.12
N LEU A 2 1.31 -19.04 1.43
CA LEU A 2 1.58 -19.47 2.83
C LEU A 2 3.01 -19.98 3.08
N LYS A 3 3.85 -20.10 2.05
CA LYS A 3 5.24 -20.57 2.20
C LYS A 3 6.20 -19.54 2.84
N TRP A 4 5.67 -18.50 3.48
CA TRP A 4 6.47 -17.41 4.10
C TRP A 4 6.35 -17.38 5.64
N ARG A 5 5.42 -18.16 6.23
CA ARG A 5 5.18 -18.16 7.68
C ARG A 5 6.13 -19.08 8.46
N ASP A 6 6.68 -20.10 7.82
CA ASP A 6 7.46 -21.15 8.50
C ASP A 6 8.96 -20.81 8.64
N ASP A 7 9.51 -19.97 7.77
CA ASP A 7 10.96 -19.71 7.73
C ASP A 7 11.47 -18.80 8.89
N PHE A 8 10.58 -18.23 9.71
CA PHE A 8 10.95 -17.27 10.76
C PHE A 8 10.53 -17.63 12.20
N GLY A 9 10.11 -18.87 12.47
CA GLY A 9 10.05 -19.42 13.84
C GLY A 9 9.28 -18.57 14.85
N VAL A 10 8.00 -18.32 14.59
CA VAL A 10 7.15 -17.38 15.37
C VAL A 10 6.68 -17.94 16.73
N ASP A 11 6.89 -19.23 17.02
CA ASP A 11 6.42 -19.84 18.29
C ASP A 11 7.36 -19.69 19.49
N ALA A 12 8.55 -19.11 19.31
CA ALA A 12 9.54 -19.01 20.39
C ALA A 12 9.39 -17.79 21.31
N ILE A 13 8.54 -16.80 20.99
CA ILE A 13 8.52 -15.52 21.72
C ILE A 13 7.39 -15.44 22.77
N ALA A 14 6.49 -16.42 22.84
CA ALA A 14 5.37 -16.41 23.80
C ALA A 14 5.66 -17.08 25.16
N LYS A 15 6.89 -17.55 25.44
CA LYS A 15 7.25 -18.21 26.71
C LYS A 15 8.63 -17.81 27.24
N GLU A 16 8.81 -16.56 27.65
CA GLU A 16 9.78 -16.27 28.72
C GLU A 16 9.11 -15.54 29.89
N ASN A 17 9.08 -16.26 31.01
CA ASN A 17 8.58 -15.82 32.30
C ASN A 17 9.39 -14.61 32.82
N PHE A 18 8.68 -13.57 33.25
CA PHE A 18 9.23 -12.48 34.06
C PHE A 18 9.89 -13.03 35.35
N PRO A 19 11.18 -12.74 35.64
CA PRO A 19 11.72 -12.84 36.97
C PRO A 19 11.80 -11.47 37.64
N THR A 20 11.13 -11.34 38.77
CA THR A 20 11.20 -10.17 39.67
C THR A 20 12.52 -10.13 40.47
N LYS A 21 13.07 -8.91 40.61
CA LYS A 21 14.03 -8.38 41.61
C LYS A 21 15.53 -8.70 41.47
N LYS A 22 16.35 -7.65 41.27
CA LYS A 22 16.99 -6.84 42.35
C LYS A 22 17.68 -5.59 41.77
N ALA A 23 17.50 -4.47 42.47
CA ALA A 23 18.08 -3.17 42.16
C ALA A 23 19.61 -3.15 42.30
N ASN A 24 20.30 -2.45 41.40
CA ASN A 24 21.69 -2.02 41.58
C ASN A 24 21.80 -0.52 41.21
N PRO A 25 22.13 0.39 42.13
CA PRO A 25 21.93 1.82 41.96
C PRO A 25 23.16 2.48 41.34
N ARG A 26 23.30 2.44 40.01
CA ARG A 26 24.17 3.36 39.26
C ARG A 26 23.60 3.65 37.87
N ARG A 27 22.45 4.32 37.81
CA ARG A 27 21.96 5.00 36.60
C ARG A 27 21.09 6.18 37.04
N ASN A 28 21.66 7.37 36.98
CA ASN A 28 20.90 8.61 36.88
C ASN A 28 21.82 9.75 36.46
N ARG A 29 21.92 9.99 35.15
CA ARG A 29 21.66 11.33 34.59
C ARG A 29 21.64 11.31 33.06
N LEU A 30 20.76 12.16 32.54
CA LEU A 30 20.60 12.60 31.14
C LEU A 30 19.56 11.84 30.31
N ALA A 31 18.30 12.23 30.51
CA ALA A 31 17.33 12.33 29.43
C ALA A 31 17.76 13.45 28.46
N PRO A 32 17.62 13.30 27.13
CA PRO A 32 17.59 14.43 26.23
C PRO A 32 16.15 14.89 26.03
N ASN A 33 15.91 16.14 26.41
CA ASN A 33 14.74 16.93 26.07
C ASN A 33 14.50 16.94 24.55
N PHE A 34 13.49 16.23 24.07
CA PHE A 34 12.90 16.44 22.75
C PHE A 34 11.56 17.17 22.89
N LEU A 35 11.61 18.34 23.52
CA LEU A 35 10.54 19.32 23.57
C LEU A 35 11.15 20.71 23.44
N SER A 36 11.48 21.12 22.22
CA SER A 36 11.48 22.52 21.77
C SER A 36 12.09 22.63 20.37
N ARG A 37 11.24 22.55 19.34
CA ARG A 37 11.32 23.31 18.09
C ARG A 37 10.01 23.07 17.33
N LYS A 38 9.50 24.15 16.73
CA LYS A 38 8.10 24.31 16.28
C LYS A 38 7.64 23.20 15.32
N GLY A 39 6.53 22.55 15.68
CA GLY A 39 5.88 21.48 14.91
C GLY A 39 6.24 20.11 15.46
N THR A 40 5.42 19.57 16.37
CA THR A 40 5.45 18.13 16.66
C THR A 40 5.23 17.39 15.34
N PRO A 41 6.13 16.49 14.91
CA PRO A 41 5.81 15.57 13.83
C PRO A 41 4.51 14.87 14.19
N THR A 42 3.53 14.86 13.29
CA THR A 42 2.33 14.04 13.49
C THR A 42 2.76 12.60 13.73
N PHE A 43 2.05 11.87 14.57
CA PHE A 43 2.35 10.47 14.92
C PHE A 43 2.54 9.58 13.66
N ILE A 44 1.86 9.95 12.56
CA ILE A 44 2.02 9.37 11.22
C ILE A 44 3.43 9.56 10.64
N PHE A 45 4.03 10.74 10.80
CA PHE A 45 5.37 11.05 10.27
C PHE A 45 6.44 10.17 10.95
N ILE A 46 6.30 9.94 12.26
CA ILE A 46 7.19 9.05 13.02
C ILE A 46 7.02 7.60 12.56
N ILE A 47 5.79 7.15 12.30
CA ILE A 47 5.56 5.77 11.89
C ILE A 47 6.05 5.51 10.45
N ILE A 48 5.84 6.47 9.55
CA ILE A 48 6.33 6.43 8.16
C ILE A 48 7.86 6.49 8.08
N GLU A 49 8.53 7.28 8.95
CA GLU A 49 9.99 7.38 8.96
C GLU A 49 10.70 6.25 9.72
N PHE A 50 10.15 5.74 10.83
CA PHE A 50 10.83 4.75 11.68
C PHE A 50 10.44 3.28 11.40
N PHE A 51 9.36 3.02 10.66
CA PHE A 51 8.93 1.66 10.30
C PHE A 51 8.77 1.54 8.77
N PRO A 52 9.88 1.42 8.02
CA PRO A 52 9.85 1.23 6.57
C PRO A 52 9.30 -0.16 6.16
N ASP A 53 9.11 -1.05 7.12
CA ASP A 53 8.63 -2.41 6.89
C ASP A 53 7.08 -2.43 6.85
N CYS A 54 6.53 -2.73 5.67
CA CYS A 54 5.09 -2.69 5.36
C CYS A 54 4.21 -3.44 6.37
N THR A 55 4.76 -4.41 7.09
CA THR A 55 4.04 -5.28 8.01
C THR A 55 3.57 -4.57 9.29
N LEU A 56 4.36 -3.62 9.85
CA LEU A 56 3.97 -2.91 11.07
C LEU A 56 2.93 -1.82 10.82
N VAL A 57 2.97 -1.14 9.66
CA VAL A 57 1.91 -0.22 9.24
C VAL A 57 0.58 -0.98 9.03
N LYS A 58 0.64 -2.15 8.38
CA LYS A 58 -0.52 -3.07 8.21
C LYS A 58 -1.11 -3.54 9.54
N MET A 59 -0.26 -3.86 10.52
CA MET A 59 -0.69 -4.42 11.81
C MET A 59 -1.18 -3.36 12.80
N LEU A 60 -0.60 -2.15 12.81
CA LEU A 60 -0.94 -1.09 13.77
C LEU A 60 -2.03 -0.11 13.32
N PHE A 61 -2.20 0.14 12.00
CA PHE A 61 -3.15 1.17 11.54
C PHE A 61 -4.50 0.63 11.07
N GLY A 62 -4.54 -0.55 10.43
CA GLY A 62 -5.75 -1.06 9.77
C GLY A 62 -6.85 -1.58 10.73
N LEU A 63 -6.49 -2.01 11.94
CA LEU A 63 -7.42 -2.74 12.82
C LEU A 63 -8.07 -1.89 13.93
N GLU A 64 -7.53 -0.71 14.27
CA GLU A 64 -8.03 0.08 15.41
C GLU A 64 -8.51 1.50 15.09
N PHE A 65 -8.28 2.02 13.87
CA PHE A 65 -8.70 3.38 13.54
C PHE A 65 -10.22 3.46 13.33
N LYS A 66 -10.90 4.24 14.19
CA LYS A 66 -12.30 4.61 14.03
C LYS A 66 -12.44 6.04 13.55
N PHE A 67 -13.09 6.21 12.41
CA PHE A 67 -13.40 7.53 11.84
C PHE A 67 -14.79 7.98 12.30
N GLU A 68 -14.90 8.35 13.58
CA GLU A 68 -16.17 8.64 14.25
C GLU A 68 -16.98 9.75 13.56
N GLU A 69 -16.30 10.75 12.98
CA GLU A 69 -16.90 11.86 12.27
C GLU A 69 -17.20 11.59 10.78
N TYR A 70 -17.06 10.35 10.31
CA TYR A 70 -17.20 9.98 8.89
C TYR A 70 -18.52 10.47 8.26
N GLU A 71 -19.64 10.34 8.96
CA GLU A 71 -20.94 10.80 8.46
C GLU A 71 -21.01 12.33 8.30
N GLU A 72 -20.36 13.10 9.18
CA GLU A 72 -20.29 14.56 9.04
C GLU A 72 -19.31 14.97 7.92
N VAL A 73 -18.20 14.22 7.77
CA VAL A 73 -17.26 14.40 6.66
C VAL A 73 -17.96 14.15 5.32
N LYS A 74 -18.78 13.10 5.20
CA LYS A 74 -19.52 12.78 3.96
C LYS A 74 -20.43 13.91 3.48
N LYS A 75 -21.01 14.70 4.39
CA LYS A 75 -21.89 15.83 4.03
C LYS A 75 -21.12 16.96 3.34
N CYS A 76 -19.87 17.19 3.72
CA CYS A 76 -19.02 18.24 3.15
C CYS A 76 -17.95 17.74 2.17
N TYR A 77 -17.76 16.43 2.08
CA TYR A 77 -16.81 15.76 1.19
C TYR A 77 -17.41 14.42 0.70
N PRO A 78 -18.30 14.44 -0.30
CA PRO A 78 -18.90 13.21 -0.82
C PRO A 78 -17.87 12.37 -1.60
N HIS A 79 -17.45 11.25 -1.04
CA HIS A 79 -16.51 10.30 -1.63
C HIS A 79 -16.84 8.86 -1.26
N GLY A 80 -16.27 7.85 -1.88
CA GLY A 80 -16.40 6.45 -1.46
C GLY A 80 -16.58 5.45 -2.61
N PHE A 81 -16.59 4.16 -2.27
CA PHE A 81 -16.79 3.09 -3.21
C PHE A 81 -18.28 2.89 -3.56
N HIS A 82 -18.56 2.59 -4.83
CA HIS A 82 -19.91 2.37 -5.32
C HIS A 82 -19.92 1.52 -6.60
N GLY A 83 -20.28 0.25 -6.46
CA GLY A 83 -20.39 -0.71 -7.55
C GLY A 83 -19.03 -1.16 -8.08
N VAL A 84 -19.07 -1.70 -9.29
CA VAL A 84 -17.88 -2.17 -10.01
C VAL A 84 -17.94 -1.71 -11.46
N ASP A 85 -16.76 -1.60 -12.08
CA ASP A 85 -16.66 -1.44 -13.54
C ASP A 85 -17.12 -2.73 -14.27
N ARG A 86 -17.21 -2.67 -15.61
CA ARG A 86 -17.61 -3.82 -16.45
C ARG A 86 -16.65 -5.02 -16.34
N TYR A 87 -15.46 -4.81 -15.80
CA TYR A 87 -14.46 -5.83 -15.55
C TYR A 87 -14.44 -6.27 -14.08
N GLY A 88 -15.39 -5.85 -13.25
CA GLY A 88 -15.47 -6.27 -11.85
C GLY A 88 -14.49 -5.56 -10.92
N ARG A 89 -13.81 -4.49 -11.35
CA ARG A 89 -12.95 -3.70 -10.45
C ARG A 89 -13.80 -2.80 -9.56
N PRO A 90 -13.47 -2.64 -8.26
CA PRO A 90 -14.15 -1.67 -7.41
C PRO A 90 -14.15 -0.27 -8.03
N LEU A 91 -15.31 0.38 -8.04
CA LEU A 91 -15.47 1.73 -8.54
C LEU A 91 -15.42 2.72 -7.36
N TYR A 92 -14.40 3.57 -7.33
CA TYR A 92 -14.28 4.66 -6.36
C TYR A 92 -14.75 5.97 -6.97
N ILE A 93 -15.54 6.76 -6.22
CA ILE A 93 -16.13 8.01 -6.70
C ILE A 93 -15.85 9.10 -5.69
N GLU A 94 -15.45 10.28 -6.16
CA GLU A 94 -15.19 11.44 -5.31
C GLU A 94 -15.63 12.73 -5.99
N ARG A 95 -16.37 13.56 -5.26
CA ARG A 95 -16.93 14.82 -5.76
C ARG A 95 -16.16 16.02 -5.23
N LEU A 96 -14.92 16.18 -5.73
CA LEU A 96 -14.02 17.28 -5.38
C LEU A 96 -14.67 18.66 -5.51
N GLY A 97 -15.54 18.84 -6.51
CA GLY A 97 -16.29 20.07 -6.73
C GLY A 97 -17.24 20.49 -5.61
N MET A 98 -17.60 19.56 -4.73
CA MET A 98 -18.52 19.80 -3.60
C MET A 98 -17.80 19.99 -2.27
N ILE A 99 -16.47 19.94 -2.26
CA ILE A 99 -15.71 20.05 -1.01
C ILE A 99 -15.72 21.48 -0.50
N ASP A 100 -16.22 21.66 0.72
CA ASP A 100 -15.95 22.84 1.52
C ASP A 100 -14.82 22.54 2.52
N LEU A 101 -13.59 22.90 2.15
CA LEU A 101 -12.42 22.67 3.01
C LEU A 101 -12.51 23.41 4.36
N ASN A 102 -13.20 24.55 4.43
CA ASN A 102 -13.34 25.29 5.68
C ASN A 102 -14.27 24.57 6.65
N VAL A 103 -15.32 23.91 6.14
CA VAL A 103 -16.20 23.07 6.94
C VAL A 103 -15.49 21.76 7.28
N LEU A 104 -14.84 21.13 6.31
CA LEU A 104 -14.12 19.86 6.50
C LEU A 104 -13.09 19.97 7.63
N LEU A 105 -12.26 21.02 7.62
CA LEU A 105 -11.22 21.24 8.63
C LEU A 105 -11.76 21.69 10.00
N LYS A 106 -13.06 21.95 10.13
CA LYS A 106 -13.73 22.13 11.44
C LYS A 106 -14.28 20.81 11.99
N VAL A 107 -14.63 19.89 11.10
CA VAL A 107 -15.20 18.58 11.45
C VAL A 107 -14.08 17.57 11.74
N THR A 108 -12.99 17.61 10.98
CA THR A 108 -11.89 16.65 11.09
C THR A 108 -10.52 17.32 10.91
N THR A 109 -9.46 16.52 11.02
CA THR A 109 -8.07 16.96 10.83
C THR A 109 -7.44 16.25 9.63
N ILE A 110 -6.40 16.87 9.06
CA ILE A 110 -5.61 16.26 7.97
C ILE A 110 -5.10 14.87 8.38
N ASP A 111 -4.57 14.73 9.60
CA ASP A 111 -4.08 13.45 10.14
C ASP A 111 -5.16 12.36 10.12
N ARG A 112 -6.40 12.70 10.50
CA ARG A 112 -7.51 11.74 10.50
C ARG A 112 -8.00 11.40 9.09
N ILE A 113 -7.99 12.36 8.16
CA ILE A 113 -8.25 12.10 6.73
C ILE A 113 -7.22 11.11 6.17
N LEU A 114 -5.93 11.30 6.47
CA LEU A 114 -4.87 10.39 6.00
C LEU A 114 -5.01 8.98 6.59
N LYS A 115 -5.33 8.87 7.89
CA LYS A 115 -5.61 7.57 8.53
C LYS A 115 -6.84 6.89 7.93
N HIS A 116 -7.88 7.66 7.62
CA HIS A 116 -9.06 7.14 6.94
C HIS A 116 -8.73 6.62 5.54
N HIS A 117 -7.91 7.35 4.77
CA HIS A 117 -7.44 6.91 3.46
C HIS A 117 -6.69 5.58 3.54
N ILE A 118 -5.76 5.43 4.49
CA ILE A 118 -5.04 4.17 4.74
C ILE A 118 -6.02 3.04 5.10
N ALA A 119 -6.98 3.30 6.00
CA ALA A 119 -7.98 2.30 6.39
C ALA A 119 -8.84 1.84 5.19
N GLU A 120 -9.22 2.75 4.29
CA GLU A 120 -9.94 2.41 3.06
C GLU A 120 -9.07 1.62 2.07
N GLN A 121 -7.78 1.90 1.98
CA GLN A 121 -6.84 1.11 1.16
C GLN A 121 -6.70 -0.32 1.71
N GLU A 122 -6.53 -0.47 3.02
CA GLU A 122 -6.46 -1.80 3.67
C GLU A 122 -7.78 -2.56 3.54
N LYS A 123 -8.94 -1.90 3.72
CA LYS A 123 -10.25 -2.51 3.45
C LYS A 123 -10.37 -2.94 1.99
N THR A 124 -9.81 -2.15 1.07
CA THR A 124 -9.84 -2.49 -0.36
C THR A 124 -9.00 -3.72 -0.67
N LEU A 125 -7.78 -3.80 -0.13
CA LEU A 125 -6.88 -4.95 -0.31
C LEU A 125 -7.43 -6.24 0.30
N ASN A 126 -7.96 -6.16 1.53
CA ASN A 126 -8.31 -7.35 2.31
C ASN A 126 -9.76 -7.81 2.12
N LEU A 127 -10.65 -6.91 1.65
CA LEU A 127 -12.07 -7.23 1.48
C LEU A 127 -12.56 -6.98 0.05
N ARG A 128 -12.35 -5.77 -0.50
CA ARG A 128 -12.97 -5.43 -1.80
C ARG A 128 -12.34 -6.21 -2.96
N TYR A 129 -11.02 -6.33 -3.01
CA TYR A 129 -10.33 -7.11 -4.05
C TYR A 129 -10.68 -8.60 -4.02
N PRO A 130 -10.64 -9.31 -2.88
CA PRO A 130 -11.05 -10.71 -2.83
C PRO A 130 -12.51 -10.94 -3.20
N THR A 131 -13.45 -10.14 -2.64
CA THR A 131 -14.88 -10.28 -2.96
C THR A 131 -15.19 -9.97 -4.43
N CYS A 132 -14.56 -8.95 -5.00
CA CYS A 132 -14.66 -8.66 -6.43
C CYS A 132 -14.04 -9.76 -7.29
N SER A 133 -12.95 -10.37 -6.84
CA SER A 133 -12.29 -11.47 -7.57
C SER A 133 -13.18 -12.71 -7.66
N ILE A 134 -13.85 -13.06 -6.55
CA ILE A 134 -14.83 -14.14 -6.50
C ILE A 134 -16.01 -13.82 -7.41
N ALA A 135 -16.61 -12.63 -7.26
CA ALA A 135 -17.77 -12.22 -8.05
C ALA A 135 -17.48 -12.20 -9.56
N ALA A 136 -16.31 -11.72 -9.95
CA ALA A 136 -15.90 -11.63 -11.35
C ALA A 136 -15.25 -12.91 -11.90
N LYS A 137 -15.03 -13.93 -11.04
CA LYS A 137 -14.33 -15.19 -11.36
C LYS A 137 -12.95 -14.97 -12.01
N LYS A 138 -12.23 -13.95 -11.54
CA LYS A 138 -10.88 -13.60 -12.02
C LYS A 138 -10.15 -12.76 -10.99
N HIS A 139 -8.83 -12.70 -11.06
CA HIS A 139 -8.03 -11.89 -10.14
C HIS A 139 -8.27 -10.38 -10.34
N ILE A 140 -8.70 -9.69 -9.28
CA ILE A 140 -8.88 -8.25 -9.20
C ILE A 140 -7.92 -7.69 -8.15
N SER A 141 -7.03 -6.79 -8.58
CA SER A 141 -6.05 -6.12 -7.71
C SER A 141 -5.91 -4.63 -8.02
N SER A 142 -6.87 -4.06 -8.74
CA SER A 142 -6.87 -2.65 -9.11
C SER A 142 -8.27 -2.05 -9.09
N ILE A 143 -8.35 -0.73 -8.94
CA ILE A 143 -9.60 0.05 -8.92
C ILE A 143 -9.78 0.90 -10.17
N THR A 144 -11.03 1.21 -10.47
CA THR A 144 -11.41 2.28 -11.40
C THR A 144 -11.91 3.46 -10.57
N SER A 145 -11.39 4.67 -10.80
CA SER A 145 -11.72 5.86 -10.00
C SER A 145 -12.37 6.95 -10.86
N ILE A 146 -13.32 7.70 -10.28
CA ILE A 146 -13.97 8.86 -10.91
C ILE A 146 -13.88 10.05 -9.96
N LEU A 147 -13.22 11.13 -10.41
CA LEU A 147 -13.17 12.41 -9.72
C LEU A 147 -14.04 13.44 -10.45
N ASP A 148 -15.14 13.85 -9.83
CA ASP A 148 -16.00 14.94 -10.33
C ASP A 148 -15.46 16.29 -9.85
N VAL A 149 -14.81 17.01 -10.76
CA VAL A 149 -14.13 18.29 -10.49
C VAL A 149 -14.96 19.50 -10.92
N LYS A 150 -16.28 19.35 -11.04
CA LYS A 150 -17.18 20.45 -11.40
C LYS A 150 -17.03 21.61 -10.40
N GLY A 151 -16.59 22.77 -10.88
CA GLY A 151 -16.38 23.95 -10.02
C GLY A 151 -15.01 24.02 -9.33
N VAL A 152 -14.14 23.02 -9.53
CA VAL A 152 -12.75 23.08 -9.07
C VAL A 152 -11.93 23.96 -10.01
N GLY A 153 -11.16 24.88 -9.43
CA GLY A 153 -10.25 25.76 -10.17
C GLY A 153 -8.99 26.05 -9.36
N MET A 154 -8.19 27.02 -9.84
CA MET A 154 -6.92 27.37 -9.19
C MET A 154 -7.10 27.78 -7.71
N ASN A 155 -8.21 28.46 -7.39
CA ASN A 155 -8.53 28.91 -6.03
C ASN A 155 -8.87 27.77 -5.07
N SER A 156 -9.27 26.61 -5.60
CA SER A 156 -9.56 25.41 -4.80
C SER A 156 -8.28 24.76 -4.27
N PHE A 157 -7.12 25.02 -4.91
CA PHE A 157 -5.84 24.42 -4.55
C PHE A 157 -5.11 25.21 -3.43
N THR A 158 -5.85 25.45 -2.35
CA THR A 158 -5.36 26.09 -1.11
C THR A 158 -4.28 25.25 -0.44
N LYS A 159 -3.46 25.86 0.44
CA LYS A 159 -2.38 25.13 1.13
C LYS A 159 -2.86 23.83 1.79
N PRO A 160 -3.95 23.80 2.57
CA PRO A 160 -4.45 22.56 3.16
C PRO A 160 -4.82 21.50 2.12
N ALA A 161 -5.47 21.89 1.01
CA ALA A 161 -5.79 20.97 -0.08
C ALA A 161 -4.53 20.37 -0.73
N ARG A 162 -3.49 21.20 -0.92
CA ARG A 162 -2.20 20.75 -1.45
C ARG A 162 -1.53 19.77 -0.50
N ASP A 163 -1.50 20.09 0.79
CA ASP A 163 -0.87 19.26 1.80
C ASP A 163 -1.57 17.88 1.88
N ILE A 164 -2.91 17.84 1.87
CA ILE A 164 -3.67 16.58 1.79
C ILE A 164 -3.34 15.80 0.51
N PHE A 165 -3.39 16.46 -0.65
CA PHE A 165 -3.11 15.81 -1.93
C PHE A 165 -1.70 15.22 -2.01
N MET A 166 -0.69 15.97 -1.56
CA MET A 166 0.71 15.50 -1.60
C MET A 166 0.95 14.32 -0.66
N GLU A 167 0.37 14.34 0.54
CA GLU A 167 0.51 13.23 1.49
C GLU A 167 -0.23 11.97 1.00
N ILE A 168 -1.44 12.11 0.45
CA ILE A 168 -2.17 10.97 -0.16
C ILE A 168 -1.37 10.39 -1.33
N GLN A 169 -0.88 11.23 -2.26
CA GLN A 169 -0.05 10.76 -3.36
C GLN A 169 1.17 9.99 -2.85
N LYS A 170 1.87 10.55 -1.85
CA LYS A 170 3.06 9.93 -1.28
C LYS A 170 2.73 8.57 -0.66
N ILE A 171 1.60 8.45 0.04
CA ILE A 171 1.13 7.18 0.61
C ILE A 171 0.87 6.18 -0.52
N ASP A 172 0.09 6.55 -1.52
CA ASP A 172 -0.30 5.66 -2.61
C ASP A 172 0.89 5.21 -3.45
N SER A 173 1.82 6.12 -3.78
CA SER A 173 3.00 5.81 -4.59
C SER A 173 4.00 4.90 -3.87
N ASN A 174 4.12 5.00 -2.54
CA ASN A 174 5.14 4.26 -1.78
C ASN A 174 4.60 2.94 -1.21
N TYR A 175 3.34 2.90 -0.79
CA TYR A 175 2.78 1.75 -0.05
C TYR A 175 1.73 0.97 -0.85
N TYR A 176 1.06 1.60 -1.82
CA TYR A 176 0.01 0.97 -2.62
C TYR A 176 0.28 1.08 -4.13
N PRO A 177 1.51 0.74 -4.60
CA PRO A 177 1.85 0.87 -6.01
C PRO A 177 0.96 -0.02 -6.88
N GLU A 178 0.72 0.42 -8.11
CA GLU A 178 -0.01 -0.33 -9.15
C GLU A 178 -1.48 -0.68 -8.84
N THR A 179 -2.07 -0.12 -7.79
CA THR A 179 -3.48 -0.35 -7.43
C THR A 179 -4.48 0.42 -8.30
N LEU A 180 -4.05 1.46 -9.01
CA LEU A 180 -4.92 2.18 -9.95
C LEU A 180 -4.95 1.49 -11.32
N HIS A 181 -6.14 1.10 -11.80
CA HIS A 181 -6.33 0.68 -13.19
C HIS A 181 -6.50 1.91 -14.09
N GLN A 182 -7.48 2.74 -13.76
CA GLN A 182 -7.86 3.90 -14.55
C GLN A 182 -8.53 4.96 -13.67
N LEU A 183 -8.22 6.23 -13.92
CA LEU A 183 -8.83 7.37 -13.23
C LEU A 183 -9.47 8.31 -14.25
N PHE A 184 -10.77 8.54 -14.12
CA PHE A 184 -11.53 9.53 -14.88
C PHE A 184 -11.70 10.81 -14.09
N ILE A 185 -11.20 11.92 -14.61
CA ILE A 185 -11.49 13.25 -14.08
C ILE A 185 -12.54 13.89 -14.98
N VAL A 186 -13.74 14.12 -14.45
CA VAL A 186 -14.92 14.55 -15.21
C VAL A 186 -15.36 15.96 -14.83
N ASN A 187 -16.10 16.63 -15.71
CA ASN A 187 -16.45 18.05 -15.57
C ASN A 187 -15.22 18.97 -15.49
N ALA A 188 -14.10 18.60 -16.13
CA ALA A 188 -12.87 19.38 -16.12
C ALA A 188 -12.99 20.63 -17.02
N GLY A 189 -13.39 21.75 -16.40
CA GLY A 189 -13.41 23.07 -17.01
C GLY A 189 -12.00 23.64 -17.27
N SER A 190 -11.93 24.82 -17.88
CA SER A 190 -10.66 25.50 -18.20
C SER A 190 -9.78 25.74 -16.95
N GLY A 191 -10.39 26.14 -15.84
CA GLY A 191 -9.70 26.34 -14.56
C GLY A 191 -9.03 25.07 -14.04
N PHE A 192 -9.75 23.94 -14.01
CA PHE A 192 -9.17 22.66 -13.62
C PHE A 192 -8.09 22.20 -14.60
N ARG A 193 -8.28 22.37 -15.91
CA ARG A 193 -7.25 21.99 -16.91
C ARG A 193 -5.94 22.74 -16.72
N ALA A 194 -5.99 24.00 -16.29
CA ALA A 194 -4.79 24.75 -15.90
C ALA A 194 -4.15 24.18 -14.63
N LEU A 195 -4.95 23.88 -13.60
CA LEU A 195 -4.49 23.24 -12.37
C LEU A 195 -3.85 21.86 -12.64
N TRP A 196 -4.46 21.04 -13.49
CA TRP A 196 -3.97 19.72 -13.88
C TRP A 196 -2.55 19.78 -14.48
N LYS A 197 -2.25 20.82 -15.27
CA LYS A 197 -0.89 21.00 -15.81
C LYS A 197 0.15 21.14 -14.70
N ALA A 198 -0.18 21.81 -13.59
CA ALA A 198 0.70 21.94 -12.44
C ALA A 198 0.75 20.63 -11.63
N LEU A 199 -0.39 19.98 -11.40
CA LEU A 199 -0.48 18.75 -10.60
C LEU A 199 0.35 17.60 -11.18
N LYS A 200 0.36 17.45 -12.52
CA LYS A 200 1.14 16.40 -13.20
C LYS A 200 2.63 16.39 -12.85
N ALA A 201 3.22 17.52 -12.47
CA ALA A 201 4.63 17.58 -12.10
C ALA A 201 4.94 16.80 -10.81
N PHE A 202 3.91 16.51 -10.00
CA PHE A 202 4.03 15.76 -8.75
C PHE A 202 3.60 14.30 -8.89
N MET A 203 3.36 13.78 -10.10
CA MET A 203 2.95 12.40 -10.34
C MET A 203 3.96 11.70 -11.26
N ASP A 204 4.16 10.40 -11.02
CA ASP A 204 4.97 9.58 -11.90
C ASP A 204 4.27 9.36 -13.26
N ALA A 205 5.05 9.07 -14.29
CA ALA A 205 4.53 8.94 -15.66
C ALA A 205 3.53 7.78 -15.82
N HIS A 206 3.67 6.71 -15.04
CA HIS A 206 2.79 5.55 -15.13
C HIS A 206 1.41 5.85 -14.54
N THR A 207 1.34 6.58 -13.42
CA THR A 207 0.09 7.10 -12.89
C THR A 207 -0.57 8.08 -13.86
N VAL A 208 0.18 9.03 -14.42
CA VAL A 208 -0.37 10.00 -15.39
C VAL A 208 -0.94 9.31 -16.64
N ALA A 209 -0.33 8.23 -17.11
CA ALA A 209 -0.80 7.48 -18.27
C ALA A 209 -2.18 6.83 -18.06
N LYS A 210 -2.59 6.61 -16.81
CA LYS A 210 -3.89 6.00 -16.44
C LYS A 210 -5.02 7.03 -16.28
N ILE A 211 -4.72 8.32 -16.42
CA ILE A 211 -5.64 9.41 -16.10
C ILE A 211 -6.27 10.00 -17.37
N GLN A 212 -7.59 10.01 -17.41
CA GLN A 212 -8.38 10.63 -18.48
C GLN A 212 -9.06 11.91 -17.99
N VAL A 213 -8.72 13.06 -18.58
CA VAL A 213 -9.30 14.36 -18.20
C VAL A 213 -10.38 14.78 -19.20
N LEU A 214 -11.64 14.58 -18.82
CA LEU A 214 -12.82 14.74 -19.65
C LEU A 214 -13.57 16.05 -19.34
N GLY A 215 -14.18 16.63 -20.36
CA GLY A 215 -15.01 17.84 -20.25
C GLY A 215 -16.37 17.56 -19.62
N SER A 216 -17.41 18.26 -20.07
CA SER A 216 -18.80 18.04 -19.64
C SER A 216 -19.50 16.88 -20.37
N ASN A 217 -18.95 16.44 -21.50
CA ASN A 217 -19.44 15.36 -22.36
C ASN A 217 -18.73 14.02 -22.07
N TYR A 218 -18.57 13.68 -20.80
CA TYR A 218 -17.80 12.52 -20.34
C TYR A 218 -18.62 11.22 -20.28
N GLN A 219 -19.95 11.31 -20.34
CA GLN A 219 -20.87 10.23 -19.99
C GLN A 219 -20.66 9.00 -20.87
N SER A 220 -20.47 9.18 -22.19
CA SER A 220 -20.21 8.06 -23.10
C SER A 220 -18.94 7.29 -22.71
N SER A 221 -17.86 8.00 -22.39
CA SER A 221 -16.59 7.39 -21.95
C SER A 221 -16.73 6.62 -20.62
N LEU A 222 -17.55 7.12 -19.68
CA LEU A 222 -17.83 6.38 -18.46
C LEU A 222 -18.68 5.12 -18.73
N LEU A 223 -19.70 5.23 -19.59
CA LEU A 223 -20.61 4.12 -19.91
C LEU A 223 -19.95 2.98 -20.71
N GLU A 224 -18.85 3.28 -21.42
CA GLU A 224 -17.98 2.26 -22.04
C GLU A 224 -17.32 1.37 -20.99
N VAL A 225 -16.99 1.90 -19.81
CA VAL A 225 -16.22 1.20 -18.78
C VAL A 225 -17.07 0.75 -17.60
N VAL A 226 -18.16 1.44 -17.29
CA VAL A 226 -19.05 1.16 -16.15
C VAL A 226 -20.46 0.90 -16.66
N ASP A 227 -21.10 -0.13 -16.11
CA ASP A 227 -22.50 -0.41 -16.42
C ASP A 227 -23.43 0.68 -15.85
N PRO A 228 -24.45 1.17 -16.59
CA PRO A 228 -25.37 2.19 -16.08
C PRO A 228 -25.99 1.84 -14.72
N SER A 229 -26.23 0.55 -14.42
CA SER A 229 -26.79 0.11 -13.14
C SER A 229 -25.83 0.24 -11.95
N ASN A 230 -24.53 0.38 -12.20
CA ASN A 230 -23.48 0.64 -11.22
C ASN A 230 -23.01 2.09 -11.20
N LEU A 231 -23.48 2.93 -12.14
CA LEU A 231 -23.10 4.33 -12.23
C LEU A 231 -24.23 5.22 -11.64
N PRO A 232 -23.92 6.17 -10.74
CA PRO A 232 -24.92 7.09 -10.21
C PRO A 232 -25.57 7.97 -11.29
N THR A 233 -26.82 8.36 -11.08
CA THR A 233 -27.56 9.23 -12.02
C THR A 233 -26.87 10.57 -12.29
N PHE A 234 -26.23 11.17 -11.28
CA PHE A 234 -25.47 12.43 -11.45
C PHE A 234 -24.19 12.27 -12.29
N LEU A 235 -23.76 11.05 -12.59
CA LEU A 235 -22.67 10.73 -13.52
C LEU A 235 -23.18 10.18 -14.87
N GLY A 236 -24.49 10.16 -15.09
CA GLY A 236 -25.10 9.68 -16.34
C GLY A 236 -25.47 8.20 -16.35
N GLY A 237 -25.51 7.53 -15.19
CA GLY A 237 -26.06 6.18 -15.06
C GLY A 237 -27.50 6.14 -14.55
N ASN A 238 -27.90 5.00 -14.01
CA ASN A 238 -29.26 4.70 -13.56
C ASN A 238 -29.35 4.35 -12.06
N CYS A 239 -28.22 4.30 -11.35
CA CYS A 239 -28.20 3.91 -9.93
C CYS A 239 -28.61 5.09 -9.03
N THR A 240 -29.49 4.84 -8.06
CA THR A 240 -29.99 5.87 -7.12
C THR A 240 -29.77 5.53 -5.65
N CYS A 241 -29.76 4.24 -5.27
CA CYS A 241 -29.59 3.78 -3.89
C CYS A 241 -30.45 4.54 -2.87
N LEU A 242 -31.72 4.79 -3.19
CA LEU A 242 -32.63 5.59 -2.37
C LEU A 242 -32.79 5.05 -0.94
N GLU A 243 -32.79 3.73 -0.77
CA GLU A 243 -32.92 3.05 0.53
C GLU A 243 -31.75 3.35 1.48
N TYR A 244 -30.61 3.77 0.94
CA TYR A 244 -29.38 4.06 1.70
C TYR A 244 -29.06 5.55 1.77
N GLY A 245 -30.01 6.42 1.41
CA GLY A 245 -29.79 7.88 1.37
C GLY A 245 -28.99 8.36 0.14
N GLY A 246 -28.77 7.50 -0.86
CA GLY A 246 -28.10 7.83 -2.11
C GLY A 246 -26.82 7.02 -2.38
N CYS A 247 -26.32 7.08 -3.62
CA CYS A 247 -25.16 6.30 -4.05
C CYS A 247 -23.90 6.53 -3.20
N MET A 248 -23.65 7.77 -2.76
CA MET A 248 -22.45 8.13 -1.98
C MET A 248 -22.46 7.61 -0.52
N SER A 249 -23.61 7.17 -0.04
CA SER A 249 -23.79 6.63 1.32
C SER A 249 -23.97 5.11 1.34
N SER A 250 -24.24 4.50 0.18
CA SER A 250 -24.58 3.08 0.10
C SER A 250 -23.42 2.09 0.29
N ASP A 251 -22.17 2.48 0.01
CA ASP A 251 -21.01 1.57 -0.12
C ASP A 251 -21.35 0.31 -0.94
N LYS A 252 -22.22 0.43 -1.96
CA LYS A 252 -22.75 -0.70 -2.75
C LYS A 252 -21.59 -1.48 -3.39
N GLY A 253 -21.59 -2.81 -3.31
CA GLY A 253 -20.64 -3.65 -4.06
C GLY A 253 -20.64 -5.11 -3.61
N PRO A 254 -19.85 -5.98 -4.27
CA PRO A 254 -19.71 -7.40 -3.90
C PRO A 254 -19.27 -7.62 -2.44
N TRP A 255 -18.56 -6.66 -1.86
CA TRP A 255 -18.10 -6.71 -0.47
C TRP A 255 -19.22 -6.66 0.59
N ASN A 256 -20.46 -6.35 0.20
CA ASN A 256 -21.63 -6.41 1.09
C ASN A 256 -22.46 -7.68 0.89
N ASN A 257 -22.05 -8.60 0.01
CA ASN A 257 -22.74 -9.87 -0.18
C ASN A 257 -22.24 -10.90 0.84
N THR A 258 -23.14 -11.31 1.75
CA THR A 258 -22.83 -12.24 2.84
C THR A 258 -22.26 -13.58 2.34
N GLU A 259 -22.83 -14.17 1.29
CA GLU A 259 -22.36 -15.45 0.73
C GLU A 259 -20.92 -15.35 0.21
N ILE A 260 -20.57 -14.22 -0.43
CA ILE A 260 -19.22 -13.98 -0.95
C ILE A 260 -18.24 -13.75 0.20
N THR A 261 -18.65 -13.00 1.23
CA THR A 261 -17.80 -12.75 2.40
C THR A 261 -17.59 -14.00 3.25
N GLU A 262 -18.56 -14.91 3.31
CA GLU A 262 -18.43 -16.21 3.98
C GLU A 262 -17.46 -17.13 3.22
N ALA A 263 -17.51 -17.14 1.89
CA ALA A 263 -16.55 -17.90 1.08
C ALA A 263 -15.08 -17.51 1.36
N LEU A 264 -14.81 -16.23 1.65
CA LEU A 264 -13.48 -15.77 2.06
C LEU A 264 -13.03 -16.35 3.41
N GLN A 265 -13.96 -16.58 4.33
CA GLN A 265 -13.66 -17.17 5.64
C GLN A 265 -13.42 -18.67 5.54
N VAL A 266 -14.15 -19.36 4.66
CA VAL A 266 -14.00 -20.80 4.41
C VAL A 266 -12.63 -21.12 3.82
N ASP A 267 -12.12 -20.32 2.87
CA ASP A 267 -10.76 -20.51 2.33
C ASP A 267 -9.68 -20.25 3.38
N SER A 268 -9.89 -19.31 4.31
CA SER A 268 -8.98 -19.08 5.43
C SER A 268 -8.95 -20.24 6.44
N TRP A 269 -10.07 -20.95 6.63
CA TRP A 269 -10.16 -22.11 7.53
C TRP A 269 -9.67 -23.41 6.88
N ALA A 270 -9.96 -23.62 5.59
CA ALA A 270 -9.50 -24.78 4.83
C ALA A 270 -7.97 -24.85 4.73
N VAL A 271 -7.32 -23.68 4.66
CA VAL A 271 -5.85 -23.53 4.77
C VAL A 271 -5.34 -24.01 6.13
N CYS A 272 -5.96 -23.57 7.24
CA CYS A 272 -5.58 -23.99 8.59
C CYS A 272 -5.77 -25.50 8.81
N ASP A 273 -6.83 -26.08 8.24
CA ASP A 273 -7.10 -27.52 8.33
C ASP A 273 -6.09 -28.38 7.53
N THR A 274 -5.53 -27.85 6.43
CA THR A 274 -4.46 -28.54 5.70
C THR A 274 -3.11 -28.50 6.41
N GLU A 275 -2.80 -27.44 7.15
CA GLU A 275 -1.58 -27.35 7.97
C GLU A 275 -1.64 -28.32 9.16
N LEU A 276 -2.79 -28.39 9.87
CA LEU A 276 -3.01 -29.31 11.00
C LEU A 276 -2.99 -30.81 10.63
N LYS A 277 -3.31 -31.16 9.37
CA LYS A 277 -3.26 -32.56 8.89
C LYS A 277 -1.88 -32.99 8.42
N ASN A 278 -1.02 -32.06 8.00
CA ASN A 278 0.36 -32.37 7.60
C ASN A 278 1.31 -32.50 8.81
N GLU A 279 1.06 -31.79 9.90
CA GLU A 279 1.82 -31.96 11.15
C GLU A 279 1.59 -33.33 11.79
N ASN A 280 0.38 -33.88 11.70
CA ASN A 280 0.05 -35.19 12.26
C ASN A 280 0.55 -36.40 11.44
N LYS A 281 0.99 -36.19 10.19
CA LYS A 281 1.58 -37.26 9.36
C LYS A 281 3.10 -37.40 9.51
N THR A 282 3.76 -36.35 10.00
CA THR A 282 5.23 -36.31 10.10
C THR A 282 5.74 -36.88 11.43
N ASN A 283 4.87 -37.02 12.44
CA ASN A 283 5.23 -37.47 13.78
C ASN A 283 4.96 -38.97 14.08
N THR A 284 4.78 -39.84 13.09
CA THR A 284 4.53 -41.28 13.35
C THR A 284 5.34 -42.25 12.48
N SER A 285 6.52 -41.86 11.99
CA SER A 285 7.39 -42.79 11.25
C SER A 285 8.88 -42.51 11.45
N MET A 286 9.38 -42.71 12.66
CA MET A 286 10.81 -43.01 12.90
C MET A 286 10.94 -43.99 14.08
N ALA A 287 11.00 -45.28 13.77
CA ALA A 287 11.65 -46.28 14.60
C ALA A 287 12.27 -47.36 13.68
N LEU A 288 13.47 -47.77 14.06
CA LEU A 288 14.48 -48.50 13.29
C LEU A 288 14.16 -49.99 13.08
N GLU A 289 14.63 -50.59 11.99
CA GLU A 289 15.36 -51.87 12.03
C GLU A 289 16.07 -52.22 10.70
N GLU A 290 17.05 -53.13 10.81
CA GLU A 290 18.29 -53.28 10.04
C GLU A 290 18.21 -54.06 8.70
N THR A 291 19.25 -53.90 7.88
CA THR A 291 19.58 -54.60 6.62
C THR A 291 19.95 -56.09 6.81
N PRO A 292 19.95 -56.98 5.77
CA PRO A 292 21.13 -57.11 4.89
C PRO A 292 20.93 -57.57 3.41
N LEU A 293 21.65 -56.87 2.52
CA LEU A 293 22.53 -57.32 1.39
C LEU A 293 21.99 -58.00 0.09
N PRO A 294 22.76 -57.89 -1.03
CA PRO A 294 22.27 -57.91 -2.42
C PRO A 294 22.76 -59.11 -3.26
N ALA A 295 22.22 -59.27 -4.48
CA ALA A 295 22.75 -60.15 -5.52
C ALA A 295 22.71 -59.44 -6.89
N THR A 296 23.88 -59.02 -7.40
CA THR A 296 24.62 -59.54 -8.57
C THR A 296 23.99 -59.28 -9.95
N GLY A 297 24.75 -58.64 -10.86
CA GLY A 297 24.40 -58.57 -12.28
C GLY A 297 25.09 -57.50 -13.14
N ASP A 298 26.42 -57.45 -13.10
CA ASP A 298 27.39 -57.25 -14.20
C ASP A 298 27.01 -56.65 -15.59
N VAL A 299 27.82 -55.63 -15.96
CA VAL A 299 28.59 -55.44 -17.23
C VAL A 299 28.05 -54.58 -18.40
N GLU A 300 28.74 -53.44 -18.53
CA GLU A 300 29.29 -52.66 -19.67
C GLU A 300 28.70 -52.59 -21.10
N ILE A 301 28.54 -51.31 -21.51
CA ILE A 301 29.04 -50.59 -22.72
C ILE A 301 28.74 -51.15 -24.12
N SER A 302 28.03 -50.33 -24.92
CA SER A 302 28.37 -50.12 -26.33
C SER A 302 27.74 -48.84 -26.87
N ALA A 303 28.58 -47.97 -27.46
CA ALA A 303 28.19 -46.80 -28.22
C ALA A 303 28.10 -47.14 -29.71
N THR A 304 27.06 -46.66 -30.40
CA THR A 304 27.09 -46.42 -31.87
C THR A 304 26.20 -45.23 -32.26
N HIS A 305 26.81 -44.31 -33.00
CA HIS A 305 26.21 -43.23 -33.83
C HIS A 305 25.28 -43.83 -34.93
N LYS A 306 24.27 -43.19 -35.54
CA LYS A 306 24.03 -41.79 -35.93
C LYS A 306 22.58 -41.62 -36.47
N THR A 307 22.04 -40.41 -36.28
CA THR A 307 21.04 -39.66 -37.09
C THR A 307 19.63 -40.21 -37.38
N ASP A 308 18.61 -39.55 -36.81
CA ASP A 308 17.77 -38.64 -37.62
C ASP A 308 17.11 -37.53 -36.79
N THR A 309 16.66 -36.48 -37.47
CA THR A 309 16.55 -35.09 -36.99
C THR A 309 15.11 -34.63 -36.70
N GLN A 310 14.97 -33.60 -35.83
CA GLN A 310 13.85 -32.67 -35.56
C GLN A 310 12.92 -33.06 -34.39
N LYS A 311 12.59 -32.21 -33.41
CA LYS A 311 12.69 -30.75 -33.21
C LYS A 311 12.40 -30.48 -31.71
N GLU A 312 13.28 -29.81 -30.97
CA GLU A 312 12.93 -29.09 -29.73
C GLU A 312 14.13 -28.23 -29.32
N GLY A 313 14.00 -26.91 -29.44
CA GLY A 313 15.10 -26.00 -29.19
C GLY A 313 14.74 -24.55 -29.53
N SER A 314 13.95 -23.91 -28.68
CA SER A 314 13.83 -22.44 -28.66
C SER A 314 13.08 -21.96 -27.41
N GLU A 315 13.58 -22.20 -26.19
CA GLU A 315 12.99 -21.53 -25.01
C GLU A 315 13.95 -21.29 -23.84
N GLN A 316 15.12 -21.96 -23.78
CA GLN A 316 16.04 -21.82 -22.64
C GLN A 316 17.02 -20.63 -22.71
N HIS A 317 17.11 -19.91 -23.84
CA HIS A 317 18.13 -18.85 -24.00
C HIS A 317 17.69 -17.45 -23.54
N THR A 318 16.38 -17.20 -23.46
CA THR A 318 15.79 -15.89 -23.13
C THR A 318 15.71 -15.62 -21.63
N GLU A 319 15.49 -16.66 -20.82
CA GLU A 319 15.27 -16.53 -19.38
C GLU A 319 16.59 -16.28 -18.61
N ARG A 320 17.69 -16.91 -19.04
CA ARG A 320 19.02 -16.67 -18.46
C ARG A 320 19.54 -15.25 -18.71
N GLY A 321 19.30 -14.69 -19.91
CA GLY A 321 19.67 -13.31 -20.21
C GLY A 321 18.85 -12.27 -19.44
N TYR A 322 17.59 -12.58 -19.10
CA TYR A 322 16.75 -11.72 -18.26
C TYR A 322 17.22 -11.73 -16.80
N LEU A 323 17.55 -12.91 -16.26
CA LEU A 323 18.10 -13.04 -14.92
C LEU A 323 19.45 -12.35 -14.78
N ASP A 324 20.35 -12.49 -15.76
CA ASP A 324 21.65 -11.81 -15.75
C ASP A 324 21.49 -10.27 -15.75
N ASN A 325 20.49 -9.74 -16.47
CA ASN A 325 20.18 -8.31 -16.46
C ASN A 325 19.70 -7.84 -15.07
N ILE A 326 18.86 -8.64 -14.40
CA ILE A 326 18.39 -8.35 -13.04
C ILE A 326 19.57 -8.38 -12.06
N PHE A 327 20.44 -9.39 -12.13
CA PHE A 327 21.62 -9.48 -11.25
C PHE A 327 22.56 -8.28 -11.42
N GLN A 328 22.80 -7.83 -12.66
CA GLN A 328 23.63 -6.64 -12.90
C GLN A 328 23.00 -5.36 -12.33
N LYS A 329 21.67 -5.22 -12.40
CA LYS A 329 20.96 -4.09 -11.78
C LYS A 329 21.02 -4.11 -10.26
N ILE A 330 20.89 -5.29 -9.63
CA ILE A 330 21.01 -5.45 -8.18
C ILE A 330 22.41 -5.04 -7.71
N LEU A 331 23.45 -5.49 -8.42
CA LEU A 331 24.84 -5.10 -8.11
C LEU A 331 25.07 -3.59 -8.26
N ALA A 332 24.51 -2.97 -9.30
CA ALA A 332 24.61 -1.52 -9.49
C ALA A 332 23.92 -0.73 -8.35
N ILE A 333 22.79 -1.22 -7.85
CA ILE A 333 22.08 -0.62 -6.71
C ILE A 333 22.89 -0.76 -5.43
N ASP A 334 23.49 -1.94 -5.17
CA ASP A 334 24.31 -2.16 -3.97
C ASP A 334 25.51 -1.21 -3.89
N VAL A 335 26.17 -0.98 -5.03
CA VAL A 335 27.25 0.02 -5.14
C VAL A 335 26.74 1.42 -4.85
N ALA A 336 25.62 1.83 -5.45
CA ALA A 336 25.04 3.16 -5.22
C ALA A 336 24.63 3.38 -3.76
N VAL A 337 24.07 2.37 -3.10
CA VAL A 337 23.72 2.42 -1.67
C VAL A 337 24.97 2.60 -0.80
N LYS A 338 26.07 1.92 -1.15
CA LYS A 338 27.34 2.06 -0.45
C LYS A 338 27.93 3.46 -0.59
N ASP A 339 27.84 4.06 -1.77
CA ASP A 339 28.30 5.43 -2.01
C ASP A 339 27.46 6.46 -1.24
N VAL A 340 26.14 6.32 -1.26
CA VAL A 340 25.23 7.17 -0.47
C VAL A 340 25.53 7.06 1.03
N LYS A 341 25.81 5.84 1.52
CA LYS A 341 26.20 5.62 2.91
C LYS A 341 27.50 6.35 3.27
N MET A 342 28.51 6.33 2.41
CA MET A 342 29.75 7.08 2.64
C MET A 342 29.52 8.59 2.68
N VAL A 343 28.68 9.12 1.79
CA VAL A 343 28.32 10.55 1.79
C VAL A 343 27.60 10.95 3.08
N LEU A 344 26.65 10.12 3.55
CA LEU A 344 25.94 10.35 4.81
C LEU A 344 26.88 10.37 6.02
N VAL A 345 27.84 9.45 6.08
CA VAL A 345 28.86 9.43 7.16
C VAL A 345 29.68 10.72 7.13
N GLY A 346 30.16 11.14 5.96
CA GLY A 346 30.94 12.38 5.83
C GLY A 346 30.14 13.66 6.16
N LEU A 347 28.83 13.69 5.87
CA LEU A 347 27.96 14.79 6.29
C LEU A 347 27.75 14.82 7.81
N THR A 348 27.64 13.64 8.43
CA THR A 348 27.48 13.50 9.89
C THR A 348 28.73 14.01 10.62
N GLU A 349 29.93 13.65 10.15
CA GLU A 349 31.20 14.14 10.71
C GLU A 349 31.31 15.68 10.58
N LYS A 350 30.92 16.25 9.43
CA LYS A 350 30.88 17.70 9.25
C LYS A 350 29.88 18.39 10.18
N GLN A 351 28.74 17.75 10.45
CA GLN A 351 27.74 18.27 11.37
C GLN A 351 28.27 18.30 12.81
N GLU A 352 29.02 17.28 13.23
CA GLU A 352 29.67 17.26 14.55
C GLU A 352 30.76 18.33 14.68
N GLU A 353 31.57 18.52 13.65
CA GLU A 353 32.61 19.57 13.64
C GLU A 353 31.99 20.97 13.72
N LEU A 354 30.92 21.22 12.97
CA LEU A 354 30.20 22.49 13.03
C LEU A 354 29.57 22.71 14.42
N ALA A 355 29.07 21.65 15.06
CA ALA A 355 28.53 21.74 16.42
C ALA A 355 29.59 22.15 17.44
N LYS A 356 30.81 21.61 17.34
CA LYS A 356 31.95 22.01 18.18
C LYS A 356 32.33 23.48 17.98
N GLN A 357 32.41 23.93 16.72
CA GLN A 357 32.73 25.33 16.42
C GLN A 357 31.68 26.31 16.98
N VAL A 358 30.40 25.93 16.92
CA VAL A 358 29.32 26.73 17.52
C VAL A 358 29.45 26.80 19.04
N GLU A 359 29.84 25.69 19.70
CA GLU A 359 30.05 25.66 21.14
C GLU A 359 31.26 26.50 21.58
N GLU A 360 32.36 26.46 20.84
CA GLU A 360 33.52 27.34 21.06
C GLU A 360 33.16 28.82 20.91
N LEU A 361 32.42 29.18 19.85
CA LEU A 361 31.89 30.54 19.65
C LEU A 361 30.99 30.99 20.80
N MET A 362 30.10 30.11 21.27
CA MET A 362 29.21 30.39 22.41
C MET A 362 30.01 30.64 23.70
N ASN A 363 31.10 29.89 23.92
CA ASN A 363 31.98 30.07 25.08
C ASN A 363 32.77 31.37 25.01
N LEU A 364 33.29 31.73 23.83
CA LEU A 364 33.93 33.03 23.57
C LEU A 364 32.99 34.20 23.85
N VAL A 365 31.76 34.15 23.31
CA VAL A 365 30.75 35.21 23.53
C VAL A 365 30.44 35.37 25.01
N ARG A 366 30.27 34.28 25.77
CA ARG A 366 30.06 34.32 27.23
C ARG A 366 31.24 34.95 27.97
N SER A 367 32.47 34.67 27.55
CA SER A 367 33.67 35.25 28.17
C SER A 367 33.82 36.76 27.95
N MET A 368 33.20 37.31 26.90
CA MET A 368 33.19 38.74 26.60
C MET A 368 32.01 39.49 27.23
N THR A 369 31.02 38.77 27.78
CA THR A 369 29.84 39.35 28.45
C THR A 369 29.94 39.34 29.99
N LEU A 370 31.04 38.82 30.53
CA LEU A 370 31.49 38.97 31.93
C LEU A 370 32.56 40.06 31.97
#